data_AF-A0A016TGH7-F1
#
_entry.id   AF-A0A016TGH7-F1
#
_cell.length_a   1.000
_cell.length_b   1.000
_cell.length_c   1.000
_cell.angle_alpha   90.00
_cell.angle_beta   90.00
_cell.angle_gamma   90.00
#
_symmetry.space_group_name_H-M   'P 1'
#
loop_
_entity.id
_entity.type
_entity.pdbx_description
1 polymer ?
#
loop_
_entity_poly.entity_id
_entity_poly.type
_entity_poly.pdbx_seq_one_letter_code
_entity_poly.pdbx_strand_id
1 'polypeptide(L)'
;MMSTIYFLQPGAHAEVQRGVDFQFLSQLMISYNASTSLLDRTIFESLQLLENTYKVNLSIICPLVWGEKSIEIYKKRGQFGATLNRTSADQVLEFLDGLRMWKTVLNHSRPLPEGEQGDVSNLYDVRFLLRLFLSLMHAGSELKYRSFVEHNGLSLSFSCTSSKDIVVRRLAYSVLQRFLSLLQELDADSADDKQKYLYVYLLRLFKQSIESDAPRLPHNQDEGRVVAVDISHLQPKVLYMNYLFSVISHFFARVSKLMLHPESPVFTAVLSFLSLKPVVELNNVPELYKMLLSSSAEHHHQEREWVLTLISEGLIEPMDYNILQNRSGVKLLLSLFPTCMVDMAARRLILNILKTAVRMPSVGHDLFYRMSLHSWIASVIDNRLLTGWERCYLGQIYSILIDNEREISRHSSTDNPKYRYKVASTCTRITAQKVLAAMESLSSKETAGENVRAIQSAIDAKWRPKRKKPL
;
A
#
# COMPACT_ATOMS: atom_id res chain seq x y z
N MET A 1 7.01 -4.89 25.66
CA MET A 1 8.45 -5.12 25.45
C MET A 1 9.01 -5.68 26.76
N MET A 2 8.82 -6.98 27.01
CA MET A 2 9.52 -7.66 28.11
C MET A 2 10.90 -8.03 27.58
N SER A 3 11.91 -7.31 28.06
CA SER A 3 13.32 -7.59 27.80
C SER A 3 13.72 -8.84 28.57
N THR A 4 13.60 -10.01 27.95
CA THR A 4 14.33 -11.19 28.41
C THR A 4 15.80 -10.97 28.08
N ILE A 5 16.57 -10.47 29.05
CA ILE A 5 18.03 -10.38 28.96
C ILE A 5 18.54 -11.82 29.02
N TYR A 6 18.73 -12.44 27.86
CA TYR A 6 19.56 -13.64 27.77
C TYR A 6 20.99 -13.20 28.11
N PHE A 7 21.47 -13.55 29.30
CA PHE A 7 22.89 -13.51 29.61
C PHE A 7 23.58 -14.47 28.64
N LEU A 8 24.18 -13.92 27.58
CA LEU A 8 25.06 -14.67 26.69
C LEU A 8 26.17 -15.30 27.53
N GLN A 9 26.46 -16.57 27.27
CA GLN A 9 27.54 -17.26 27.99
C GLN A 9 28.88 -16.52 27.78
N PRO A 10 29.72 -16.40 28.82
CA PRO A 10 31.04 -15.81 28.70
C PRO A 10 31.85 -16.53 27.62
N GLY A 11 32.35 -15.79 26.62
CA GLY A 11 33.12 -16.35 25.50
C GLY A 11 32.33 -16.64 24.22
N ALA A 12 30.99 -16.70 24.27
CA ALA A 12 30.15 -16.97 23.10
C ALA A 12 30.35 -15.96 21.95
N HIS A 13 30.63 -14.70 22.28
CA HIS A 13 30.96 -13.68 21.27
C HIS A 13 32.21 -14.02 20.46
N ALA A 14 33.31 -14.35 21.13
CA ALA A 14 34.58 -14.66 20.47
C ALA A 14 34.55 -15.99 19.72
N GLU A 15 33.68 -16.92 20.13
CA GLU A 15 33.46 -18.18 19.43
C GLU A 15 32.67 -17.96 18.14
N VAL A 16 31.54 -17.25 18.20
CA VAL A 16 30.73 -16.93 17.01
C VAL A 16 31.52 -16.08 16.01
N GLN A 17 32.27 -15.09 16.46
CA GLN A 17 33.11 -14.28 15.58
C GLN A 17 34.20 -15.08 14.86
N ARG A 18 34.72 -16.15 15.48
CA ARG A 18 35.69 -17.06 14.85
C ARG A 18 35.04 -18.07 13.92
N GLY A 19 33.82 -18.52 14.23
CA GLY A 19 33.10 -19.52 13.44
C GLY A 19 32.41 -18.94 12.19
N VAL A 20 32.10 -17.64 12.19
CA VAL A 20 31.42 -16.98 11.07
C VAL A 20 32.45 -16.42 10.09
N ASP A 21 32.78 -17.22 9.07
CA ASP A 21 33.71 -16.87 8.01
C ASP A 21 33.01 -16.42 6.71
N PHE A 22 33.81 -16.06 5.71
CA PHE A 22 33.30 -15.67 4.39
C PHE A 22 32.49 -16.79 3.71
N GLN A 23 32.87 -18.06 3.91
CA GLN A 23 32.20 -19.18 3.30
C GLN A 23 30.79 -19.36 3.88
N PHE A 24 30.64 -19.31 5.21
CA PHE A 24 29.35 -19.38 5.88
C PHE A 24 28.42 -18.24 5.42
N LEU A 25 28.92 -17.00 5.45
CA LEU A 25 28.12 -15.83 5.07
C LEU A 25 27.72 -15.84 3.58
N SER A 26 28.62 -16.26 2.68
CA SER A 26 28.29 -16.38 1.26
C SER A 26 27.26 -17.48 0.99
N GLN A 27 27.36 -18.64 1.66
CA GLN A 27 26.34 -19.71 1.57
C GLN A 27 24.97 -19.23 2.04
N LEU A 28 24.94 -18.47 3.14
CA LEU A 28 23.70 -17.89 3.65
C LEU A 28 23.07 -16.95 2.62
N MET A 29 23.86 -16.06 2.00
CA MET A 29 23.39 -15.15 0.94
C MET A 29 22.98 -15.87 -0.34
N ILE A 30 23.64 -16.97 -0.72
CA ILE A 30 23.25 -17.80 -1.86
C ILE A 30 21.88 -18.43 -1.64
N SER A 31 21.58 -18.89 -0.42
CA SER A 31 20.27 -19.46 -0.07
C SER A 31 19.16 -18.42 0.08
N TYR A 32 19.52 -17.14 0.21
CA TYR A 32 18.61 -16.05 0.45
C TYR A 32 18.01 -15.51 -0.85
N ASN A 33 16.67 -15.45 -0.96
CA ASN A 33 15.97 -14.94 -2.15
C ASN A 33 15.39 -13.53 -1.97
N ALA A 34 15.83 -12.82 -0.91
CA ALA A 34 15.35 -11.50 -0.51
C ALA A 34 13.82 -11.43 -0.38
N SER A 35 13.14 -12.56 -0.12
CA SER A 35 11.68 -12.66 -0.06
C SER A 35 11.13 -12.49 1.35
N THR A 36 9.80 -12.41 1.44
CA THR A 36 9.10 -12.50 2.72
C THR A 36 8.74 -13.93 3.12
N SER A 37 9.34 -14.95 2.50
CA SER A 37 9.18 -16.36 2.89
C SER A 37 9.70 -16.62 4.31
N LEU A 38 9.23 -17.69 4.95
CA LEU A 38 9.67 -18.04 6.30
C LEU A 38 11.19 -18.27 6.38
N LEU A 39 11.76 -18.94 5.35
CA LEU A 39 13.18 -19.18 5.24
C LEU A 39 13.97 -17.87 5.19
N ASP A 40 13.60 -16.97 4.26
CA ASP A 40 14.29 -15.71 4.09
C ASP A 40 14.15 -14.79 5.31
N ARG A 41 12.98 -14.78 5.97
CA ARG A 41 12.83 -14.04 7.24
C ARG A 41 13.79 -14.55 8.32
N THR A 42 13.94 -15.87 8.43
CA THR A 42 14.86 -16.50 9.40
C THR A 42 16.31 -16.18 9.06
N ILE A 43 16.68 -16.20 7.77
CA ILE A 43 18.00 -15.83 7.30
C ILE A 43 18.29 -14.35 7.62
N PHE A 44 17.35 -13.44 7.31
CA PHE A 44 17.48 -12.02 7.60
C PHE A 44 17.63 -11.74 9.10
N GLU A 45 16.82 -12.38 9.94
CA GLU A 45 16.91 -12.26 11.40
C GLU A 45 18.24 -12.81 11.94
N SER A 46 18.75 -13.89 11.36
CA SER A 46 20.07 -14.45 11.69
C SER A 46 21.19 -13.47 11.32
N LEU A 47 21.15 -12.87 10.13
CA LEU A 47 22.10 -11.83 9.72
C LEU A 47 22.05 -10.62 10.66
N GLN A 48 20.84 -10.20 11.04
CA GLN A 48 20.64 -9.08 11.96
C GLN A 48 21.19 -9.41 13.37
N LEU A 49 21.04 -10.65 13.83
CA LEU A 49 21.59 -11.11 15.09
C LEU A 49 23.13 -11.12 15.06
N LEU A 50 23.73 -11.63 13.98
CA LEU A 50 25.18 -11.66 13.78
C LEU A 50 25.80 -10.25 13.77
N GLU A 51 25.16 -9.32 13.06
CA GLU A 51 25.64 -7.93 12.98
C GLU A 51 25.43 -7.16 14.28
N ASN A 52 24.20 -7.18 14.83
CA ASN A 52 23.85 -6.29 15.95
C ASN A 52 24.28 -6.83 17.31
N THR A 53 24.18 -8.14 17.52
CA THR A 53 24.50 -8.78 18.81
C THR A 53 25.94 -9.25 18.84
N TYR A 54 26.37 -10.03 17.85
CA TYR A 54 27.72 -10.61 17.83
C TYR A 54 28.79 -9.72 17.17
N LYS A 55 28.41 -8.57 16.60
CA LYS A 55 29.31 -7.60 15.95
C LYS A 55 30.19 -8.22 14.85
N VAL A 56 29.65 -9.22 14.14
CA VAL A 56 30.33 -9.84 13.01
C VAL A 56 30.46 -8.83 11.87
N ASN A 57 31.63 -8.78 11.25
CA ASN A 57 31.89 -7.89 10.13
C ASN A 57 31.29 -8.45 8.83
N LEU A 58 30.14 -7.91 8.41
CA LEU A 58 29.50 -8.29 7.15
C LEU A 58 30.12 -7.60 5.92
N SER A 59 31.06 -6.66 6.07
CA SER A 59 31.68 -5.97 4.93
C SER A 59 32.46 -6.92 4.01
N ILE A 60 32.86 -8.09 4.53
CA ILE A 60 33.59 -9.12 3.78
C ILE A 60 32.77 -9.66 2.59
N ILE A 61 31.44 -9.63 2.69
CA ILE A 61 30.52 -10.06 1.63
C ILE A 61 29.89 -8.88 0.86
N CYS A 62 30.23 -7.62 1.16
CA CYS A 62 29.65 -6.42 0.54
C CYS A 62 30.34 -6.02 -0.78
N PRO A 63 29.63 -5.68 -1.87
CA PRO A 63 28.20 -5.46 -1.94
C PRO A 63 27.41 -6.77 -1.84
N LEU A 64 26.28 -6.70 -1.15
CA LEU A 64 25.41 -7.84 -0.93
C LEU A 64 24.72 -8.23 -2.24
N VAL A 65 24.99 -9.44 -2.70
CA VAL A 65 24.28 -10.12 -3.79
C VAL A 65 23.66 -11.39 -3.22
N TRP A 66 22.57 -11.88 -3.81
CA TRP A 66 21.79 -12.96 -3.20
C TRP A 66 21.24 -13.93 -4.25
N GLY A 67 20.77 -15.08 -3.78
CA GLY A 67 20.19 -16.14 -4.60
C GLY A 67 21.24 -16.88 -5.42
N GLU A 68 20.79 -17.82 -6.26
CA GLU A 68 21.67 -18.69 -7.04
C GLU A 68 22.59 -17.93 -8.01
N LYS A 69 22.13 -16.79 -8.54
CA LYS A 69 22.93 -15.92 -9.41
C LYS A 69 24.19 -15.37 -8.70
N SER A 70 24.22 -15.35 -7.37
CA SER A 70 25.35 -14.85 -6.59
C SER A 70 26.50 -15.85 -6.45
N ILE A 71 26.30 -17.13 -6.79
CA ILE A 71 27.29 -18.21 -6.60
C ILE A 71 28.60 -17.88 -7.31
N GLU A 72 28.53 -17.52 -8.60
CA GLU A 72 29.72 -17.23 -9.39
C GLU A 72 30.45 -15.96 -8.89
N ILE A 73 29.70 -14.96 -8.45
CA ILE A 73 30.24 -13.71 -7.90
C ILE A 73 31.02 -14.00 -6.62
N TYR A 74 30.42 -14.74 -5.67
CA TYR A 74 31.09 -15.09 -4.43
C TYR A 74 32.28 -16.03 -4.64
N LYS A 75 32.19 -16.96 -5.60
CA LYS A 75 33.32 -17.84 -5.97
C LYS A 75 34.51 -17.03 -6.52
N LYS A 76 34.27 -16.14 -7.49
CA LYS A 76 35.32 -15.27 -8.04
C LYS A 76 35.89 -14.36 -6.96
N ARG A 77 35.05 -13.84 -6.07
CA ARG A 77 35.50 -12.99 -4.96
C ARG A 77 36.35 -13.74 -3.94
N GLY A 78 36.03 -14.99 -3.62
CA GLY A 78 36.87 -15.84 -2.77
C GLY A 78 38.25 -16.13 -3.39
N GLN A 79 38.33 -16.21 -4.72
CA GLN A 79 39.57 -16.48 -5.45
C GLN A 79 40.44 -15.23 -5.65
N PHE A 80 39.84 -14.11 -6.05
CA PHE A 80 40.56 -12.90 -6.45
C PHE A 80 40.52 -11.78 -5.40
N GLY A 81 39.77 -11.96 -4.32
CA GLY A 81 39.55 -10.92 -3.31
C GLY A 81 38.60 -9.80 -3.78
N ALA A 82 38.29 -8.88 -2.87
CA ALA A 82 37.31 -7.81 -3.10
C ALA A 82 37.78 -6.71 -4.08
N THR A 83 39.09 -6.52 -4.22
CA THR A 83 39.67 -5.44 -5.04
C THR A 83 39.70 -5.78 -6.53
N LEU A 84 40.01 -7.03 -6.87
CA LEU A 84 40.16 -7.46 -8.27
C LEU A 84 38.82 -7.81 -8.94
N ASN A 85 37.82 -8.22 -8.15
CA ASN A 85 36.48 -8.55 -8.65
C ASN A 85 35.42 -7.65 -7.99
N ARG A 86 35.37 -6.38 -8.42
CA ARG A 86 34.42 -5.37 -7.91
C ARG A 86 33.07 -5.50 -8.63
N THR A 87 32.04 -5.87 -7.89
CA THR A 87 30.65 -5.78 -8.38
C THR A 87 30.17 -4.33 -8.27
N SER A 88 29.69 -3.75 -9.36
CA SER A 88 29.18 -2.38 -9.36
C SER A 88 27.79 -2.29 -8.73
N ALA A 89 27.38 -1.10 -8.30
CA ALA A 89 26.04 -0.91 -7.73
C ALA A 89 24.93 -1.23 -8.76
N ASP A 90 25.14 -0.91 -10.03
CA ASP A 90 24.21 -1.25 -11.12
C ASP A 90 24.07 -2.77 -11.29
N GLN A 91 25.18 -3.52 -11.25
CA GLN A 91 25.15 -4.99 -11.30
C GLN A 91 24.37 -5.61 -10.12
N VAL A 92 24.39 -4.97 -8.96
CA VAL A 92 23.58 -5.43 -7.80
C VAL A 92 22.09 -5.20 -8.07
N LEU A 93 21.71 -4.09 -8.72
CA LEU A 93 20.32 -3.81 -9.05
C LEU A 93 19.74 -4.80 -10.08
N GLU A 94 20.57 -5.37 -10.96
CA GLU A 94 20.15 -6.41 -11.91
C GLU A 94 19.65 -7.71 -11.25
N PHE A 95 19.90 -7.91 -9.95
CA PHE A 95 19.31 -9.00 -9.17
C PHE A 95 17.83 -8.76 -8.82
N LEU A 96 17.34 -7.54 -8.99
CA LEU A 96 15.96 -7.16 -8.70
C LEU A 96 15.08 -7.41 -9.93
N ASP A 97 14.04 -8.21 -9.75
CA ASP A 97 12.99 -8.36 -10.75
C ASP A 97 12.03 -7.16 -10.68
N GLY A 98 11.89 -6.45 -11.80
CA GLY A 98 11.10 -5.22 -11.87
C GLY A 98 9.60 -5.43 -11.59
N LEU A 99 9.02 -6.56 -12.00
CA LEU A 99 7.61 -6.88 -11.75
C LEU A 99 7.36 -7.18 -10.28
N ARG A 100 8.23 -7.99 -9.67
CA ARG A 100 8.21 -8.33 -8.25
C ARG A 100 8.48 -7.11 -7.37
N MET A 101 9.38 -6.21 -7.79
CA MET A 101 9.59 -4.92 -7.15
C MET A 101 8.33 -4.08 -7.16
N TRP A 102 7.67 -3.92 -8.32
CA TRP A 102 6.41 -3.19 -8.40
C TRP A 102 5.31 -3.85 -7.56
N LYS A 103 5.19 -5.18 -7.60
CA LYS A 103 4.27 -5.92 -6.72
C LYS A 103 4.56 -5.64 -5.24
N THR A 104 5.83 -5.54 -4.85
CA THR A 104 6.25 -5.20 -3.48
C THR A 104 5.86 -3.77 -3.11
N VAL A 105 6.07 -2.80 -4.01
CA VAL A 105 5.66 -1.39 -3.84
C VAL A 105 4.17 -1.30 -3.46
N LEU A 106 3.31 -2.09 -4.09
CA LEU A 106 1.86 -2.04 -3.92
C LEU A 106 1.33 -2.82 -2.71
N ASN A 107 2.09 -3.81 -2.22
CA ASN A 107 1.56 -4.82 -1.30
C ASN A 107 2.34 -4.96 0.03
N HIS A 108 3.51 -4.34 0.21
CA HIS A 108 4.34 -4.53 1.43
C HIS A 108 3.64 -4.18 2.74
N SER A 109 2.65 -3.27 2.71
CA SER A 109 1.89 -2.84 3.89
C SER A 109 0.50 -3.46 4.02
N ARG A 110 0.08 -4.27 3.04
CA ARG A 110 -1.24 -4.89 3.07
C ARG A 110 -1.27 -6.05 4.07
N PRO A 111 -2.36 -6.24 4.83
CA PRO A 111 -2.54 -7.44 5.62
C PRO A 111 -2.58 -8.66 4.69
N LEU A 112 -1.94 -9.76 5.13
CA LEU A 112 -2.00 -11.02 4.40
C LEU A 112 -3.46 -11.48 4.32
N PRO A 113 -3.98 -11.85 3.13
CA PRO A 113 -5.30 -12.44 3.02
C PRO A 113 -5.33 -13.76 3.80
N GLU A 114 -6.33 -13.94 4.66
CA GLU A 114 -6.60 -15.25 5.29
C GLU A 114 -6.88 -16.27 4.18
N GLY A 115 -6.01 -17.28 4.02
CA GLY A 115 -6.19 -18.38 3.07
C GLY A 115 -5.37 -18.32 1.77
N GLU A 116 -4.73 -17.19 1.42
CA GLU A 116 -3.87 -17.07 0.22
C GLU A 116 -2.39 -17.01 0.60
N GLN A 117 -1.88 -18.06 1.25
CA GLN A 117 -0.46 -18.15 1.62
C GLN A 117 0.49 -18.25 0.40
N GLY A 118 -0.04 -18.58 -0.78
CA GLY A 118 0.77 -18.84 -1.98
C GLY A 118 1.38 -17.58 -2.62
N ASP A 119 0.61 -16.49 -2.79
CA ASP A 119 1.01 -15.39 -3.69
C ASP A 119 1.78 -14.24 -3.00
N VAL A 120 1.69 -14.15 -1.67
CA VAL A 120 2.44 -13.16 -0.84
C VAL A 120 3.86 -13.64 -0.53
N SER A 121 4.13 -14.94 -0.64
CA SER A 121 5.47 -15.53 -0.50
C SER A 121 6.50 -14.94 -1.49
N ASN A 122 6.01 -14.35 -2.59
CA ASN A 122 6.82 -13.78 -3.66
C ASN A 122 7.02 -12.25 -3.54
N LEU A 123 6.75 -11.60 -2.40
CA LEU A 123 7.17 -10.20 -2.20
C LEU A 123 8.64 -10.12 -1.78
N TYR A 124 9.32 -9.02 -2.10
CA TYR A 124 10.64 -8.73 -1.54
C TYR A 124 10.54 -8.24 -0.08
N ASP A 125 11.54 -8.56 0.74
CA ASP A 125 11.66 -8.01 2.09
C ASP A 125 12.17 -6.56 2.04
N VAL A 126 11.27 -5.62 2.31
CA VAL A 126 11.58 -4.18 2.31
C VAL A 126 12.63 -3.79 3.36
N ARG A 127 12.77 -4.55 4.45
CA ARG A 127 13.77 -4.28 5.51
C ARG A 127 15.17 -4.53 4.97
N PHE A 128 15.35 -5.58 4.19
CA PHE A 128 16.58 -5.89 3.49
C PHE A 128 16.85 -4.87 2.38
N LEU A 129 15.87 -4.65 1.49
CA LEU A 129 16.05 -3.78 0.32
C LEU A 129 16.39 -2.33 0.69
N LEU A 130 15.74 -1.74 1.68
CA LEU A 130 16.06 -0.35 2.07
C LEU A 130 17.48 -0.22 2.64
N ARG A 131 17.98 -1.24 3.35
CA ARG A 131 19.37 -1.27 3.83
C ARG A 131 20.36 -1.48 2.69
N LEU A 132 20.01 -2.35 1.75
CA LEU A 132 20.77 -2.53 0.51
C LEU A 132 20.90 -1.20 -0.23
N PHE A 133 19.79 -0.48 -0.45
CA PHE A 133 19.80 0.81 -1.16
C PHE A 133 20.71 1.85 -0.48
N LEU A 134 20.66 1.93 0.86
CA LEU A 134 21.57 2.79 1.62
C LEU A 134 23.05 2.41 1.41
N SER A 135 23.36 1.12 1.32
CA SER A 135 24.72 0.63 1.07
C SER A 135 25.21 0.93 -0.35
N LEU A 136 24.30 0.94 -1.34
CA LEU A 136 24.62 1.25 -2.74
C LEU A 136 24.84 2.74 -2.99
N MET A 137 24.24 3.62 -2.19
CA MET A 137 24.32 5.07 -2.36
C MET A 137 25.33 5.74 -1.41
N HIS A 138 26.50 5.13 -1.19
CA HIS A 138 27.55 5.79 -0.40
C HIS A 138 28.13 7.01 -1.14
N ALA A 139 28.82 7.90 -0.43
CA ALA A 139 29.50 9.04 -1.05
C ALA A 139 30.56 8.55 -2.06
N GLY A 140 30.56 9.11 -3.27
CA GLY A 140 31.41 8.63 -4.37
C GLY A 140 30.94 7.30 -4.99
N SER A 141 29.69 6.89 -4.78
CA SER A 141 29.10 5.75 -5.49
C SER A 141 28.95 6.06 -6.99
N GLU A 142 29.31 5.08 -7.83
CA GLU A 142 29.14 5.14 -9.28
C GLU A 142 27.70 4.76 -9.72
N LEU A 143 26.76 4.64 -8.78
CA LEU A 143 25.37 4.26 -9.06
C LEU A 143 24.70 5.29 -9.99
N LYS A 144 24.23 4.81 -11.15
CA LYS A 144 23.42 5.64 -12.04
C LYS A 144 22.03 5.81 -11.45
N TYR A 145 21.61 7.06 -11.20
CA TYR A 145 20.30 7.31 -10.61
C TYR A 145 19.15 6.74 -11.45
N ARG A 146 19.26 6.77 -12.80
CA ARG A 146 18.25 6.20 -13.71
C ARG A 146 18.05 4.71 -13.48
N SER A 147 19.13 3.96 -13.34
CA SER A 147 19.10 2.51 -13.05
C SER A 147 18.34 2.22 -11.74
N PHE A 148 18.57 3.04 -10.71
CA PHE A 148 17.84 2.92 -9.45
C PHE A 148 16.32 3.17 -9.59
N VAL A 149 15.92 4.12 -10.45
CA VAL A 149 14.50 4.40 -10.71
C VAL A 149 13.87 3.30 -11.58
N GLU A 150 14.58 2.81 -12.61
CA GLU A 150 14.12 1.76 -13.53
C GLU A 150 13.81 0.46 -12.79
N HIS A 151 14.64 0.08 -11.82
CA HIS A 151 14.42 -1.07 -10.94
C HIS A 151 13.39 -0.81 -9.83
N ASN A 152 12.64 0.31 -9.89
CA ASN A 152 11.64 0.74 -8.93
C ASN A 152 12.17 0.97 -7.48
N GLY A 153 13.48 1.17 -7.31
CA GLY A 153 14.08 1.43 -5.99
C GLY A 153 13.54 2.72 -5.36
N LEU A 154 13.42 3.78 -6.16
CA LEU A 154 12.84 5.05 -5.72
C LEU A 154 11.35 4.91 -5.40
N SER A 155 10.60 4.20 -6.24
CA SER A 155 9.17 3.94 -6.03
C SER A 155 8.91 3.15 -4.75
N LEU A 156 9.75 2.14 -4.46
CA LEU A 156 9.67 1.39 -3.20
C LEU A 156 9.97 2.28 -2.00
N SER A 157 10.98 3.14 -2.12
CA SER A 157 11.35 4.08 -1.06
C SER A 157 10.20 5.02 -0.73
N PHE A 158 9.53 5.60 -1.75
CA PHE A 158 8.32 6.39 -1.52
C PHE A 158 7.22 5.56 -0.88
N SER A 159 6.88 4.37 -1.39
CA SER A 159 5.81 3.55 -0.80
C SER A 159 6.07 3.18 0.66
N CYS A 160 7.32 2.90 1.04
CA CYS A 160 7.71 2.55 2.40
C CYS A 160 7.55 3.69 3.42
N THR A 161 7.40 4.94 2.98
CA THR A 161 7.13 6.08 3.88
C THR A 161 5.78 5.97 4.60
N SER A 162 4.82 5.22 4.06
CA SER A 162 3.51 4.94 4.69
C SER A 162 3.44 3.54 5.33
N SER A 163 4.57 2.91 5.65
CA SER A 163 4.62 1.55 6.23
C SER A 163 4.22 1.46 7.71
N LYS A 164 3.53 0.35 8.07
CA LYS A 164 3.55 -0.35 9.39
C LYS A 164 4.55 0.21 10.40
N ASP A 165 5.77 -0.13 10.06
CA ASP A 165 6.92 -0.15 10.94
C ASP A 165 7.66 1.20 10.86
N ILE A 166 7.91 1.81 12.02
CA ILE A 166 8.68 3.04 12.14
C ILE A 166 10.11 2.87 11.62
N VAL A 167 10.72 1.70 11.77
CA VAL A 167 12.07 1.41 11.29
C VAL A 167 12.09 1.44 9.76
N VAL A 168 11.11 0.80 9.12
CA VAL A 168 10.95 0.81 7.65
C VAL A 168 10.76 2.24 7.15
N ARG A 169 9.93 3.05 7.83
CA ARG A 169 9.75 4.47 7.46
C ARG A 169 11.05 5.26 7.56
N ARG A 170 11.78 5.15 8.66
CA ARG A 170 13.04 5.86 8.87
C ARG A 170 14.08 5.50 7.82
N LEU A 171 14.18 4.21 7.48
CA LEU A 171 15.04 3.73 6.40
C LEU A 171 14.62 4.31 5.05
N ALA A 172 13.31 4.32 4.75
CA ALA A 172 12.78 4.91 3.52
C ALA A 172 13.14 6.40 3.38
N TYR A 173 12.91 7.20 4.42
CA TYR A 173 13.31 8.62 4.43
C TYR A 173 14.83 8.79 4.29
N SER A 174 15.62 7.91 4.91
CA SER A 174 17.08 7.92 4.78
C SER A 174 17.51 7.62 3.33
N VAL A 175 16.86 6.66 2.66
CA VAL A 175 17.12 6.35 1.24
C VAL A 175 16.74 7.55 0.36
N LEU A 176 15.58 8.18 0.57
CA LEU A 176 15.17 9.35 -0.19
C LEU A 176 16.16 10.52 -0.03
N GLN A 177 16.63 10.77 1.20
CA GLN A 177 17.61 11.82 1.47
C GLN A 177 18.98 11.48 0.87
N ARG A 178 19.43 10.23 0.93
CA ARG A 178 20.68 9.78 0.33
C ARG A 178 20.64 9.85 -1.20
N PHE A 179 19.51 9.47 -1.79
CA PHE A 179 19.28 9.59 -3.23
C PHE A 179 19.26 11.06 -3.68
N LEU A 180 18.68 11.96 -2.89
CA LEU A 180 18.76 13.40 -3.15
C LEU A 180 20.20 13.93 -3.13
N SER A 181 21.03 13.46 -2.18
CA SER A 181 22.46 13.80 -2.13
C SER A 181 23.22 13.25 -3.34
N LEU A 182 22.96 11.99 -3.73
CA LEU A 182 23.54 11.39 -4.94
C LEU A 182 23.24 12.24 -6.19
N LEU A 183 21.99 12.69 -6.37
CA LEU A 183 21.60 13.55 -7.49
C LEU A 183 22.29 14.92 -7.50
N GLN A 184 22.72 15.42 -6.35
CA GLN A 184 23.42 16.71 -6.20
C GLN A 184 24.94 16.58 -6.41
N GLU A 185 25.51 15.44 -6.05
CA GLU A 185 26.93 15.11 -6.28
C GLU A 185 27.22 14.78 -7.75
N LEU A 186 26.21 14.25 -8.48
CA LEU A 186 26.33 13.98 -9.91
C LEU A 186 26.48 15.29 -10.70
N ASP A 187 27.65 15.45 -11.31
CA ASP A 187 28.15 16.67 -11.96
C ASP A 187 27.12 17.40 -12.84
N ALA A 188 27.13 18.73 -12.79
CA ALA A 188 26.25 19.59 -13.59
C ALA A 188 26.59 19.57 -15.09
N ASP A 189 27.74 19.01 -15.47
CA ASP A 189 28.38 19.22 -16.77
C ASP A 189 28.02 18.21 -17.87
N SER A 190 27.27 17.15 -17.58
CA SER A 190 26.63 16.38 -18.67
C SER A 190 25.40 17.16 -19.15
N ALA A 191 25.57 18.02 -20.14
CA ALA A 191 24.52 18.86 -20.75
C ALA A 191 23.25 18.07 -21.18
N ASP A 192 23.36 16.74 -21.29
CA ASP A 192 22.30 15.84 -21.73
C ASP A 192 21.35 15.35 -20.62
N ASP A 193 21.72 15.42 -19.33
CA ASP A 193 20.87 14.87 -18.25
C ASP A 193 20.07 15.91 -17.48
N LYS A 194 19.17 16.59 -18.20
CA LYS A 194 18.21 17.53 -17.60
C LYS A 194 17.12 16.84 -16.78
N GLN A 195 16.91 15.53 -16.98
CA GLN A 195 15.82 14.80 -16.31
C GLN A 195 16.09 14.61 -14.82
N LYS A 196 17.35 14.57 -14.38
CA LYS A 196 17.73 14.52 -12.96
C LYS A 196 17.06 15.61 -12.12
N TYR A 197 16.85 16.80 -12.69
CA TYR A 197 16.22 17.93 -12.00
C TYR A 197 14.74 17.69 -11.67
N LEU A 198 14.02 16.87 -12.46
CA LEU A 198 12.64 16.49 -12.14
C LEU A 198 12.59 15.65 -10.86
N TYR A 199 13.56 14.74 -10.66
CA TYR A 199 13.66 13.95 -9.44
C TYR A 199 14.08 14.79 -8.23
N VAL A 200 15.04 15.71 -8.40
CA VAL A 200 15.41 16.67 -7.35
C VAL A 200 14.19 17.50 -6.94
N TYR A 201 13.41 17.97 -7.91
CA TYR A 201 12.18 18.72 -7.66
C TYR A 201 11.15 17.88 -6.91
N LEU A 202 10.87 16.65 -7.36
CA LEU A 202 9.92 15.73 -6.71
C LEU A 202 10.30 15.45 -5.24
N LEU A 203 11.57 15.16 -4.97
CA LEU A 203 12.08 14.88 -3.63
C LEU A 203 11.99 16.10 -2.72
N ARG A 204 12.31 17.30 -3.24
CA ARG A 204 12.20 18.55 -2.48
C ARG A 204 10.74 18.89 -2.19
N LEU A 205 9.86 18.75 -3.18
CA LEU A 205 8.43 18.96 -3.03
C LEU A 205 7.86 18.02 -1.96
N PHE A 206 8.19 16.73 -2.01
CA PHE A 206 7.79 15.77 -0.97
C PHE A 206 8.33 16.14 0.40
N LYS A 207 9.63 16.46 0.51
CA LYS A 207 10.26 16.87 1.77
C LYS A 207 9.63 18.12 2.37
N GLN A 208 9.30 19.12 1.56
CA GLN A 208 8.64 20.36 2.00
C GLN A 208 7.18 20.14 2.41
N SER A 209 6.56 19.07 1.93
CA SER A 209 5.17 18.73 2.27
C SER A 209 5.04 17.99 3.61
N ILE A 210 6.15 17.55 4.19
CA ILE A 210 6.17 16.82 5.45
C ILE A 210 6.46 17.78 6.61
N GLU A 211 5.53 17.86 7.56
CA GLU A 211 5.61 18.78 8.71
C GLU A 211 6.27 18.16 9.96
N SER A 212 6.43 16.82 10.01
CA SER A 212 6.89 16.07 11.18
C SER A 212 7.98 15.04 10.85
N ASP A 213 8.77 14.60 11.82
CA ASP A 213 9.75 13.52 11.61
C ASP A 213 9.09 12.15 11.42
N ALA A 214 9.32 11.54 10.26
CA ALA A 214 8.82 10.21 9.87
C ALA A 214 7.32 9.98 10.16
N PRO A 215 6.42 10.82 9.61
CA PRO A 215 4.99 10.81 9.91
C PRO A 215 4.39 9.42 9.70
N ARG A 216 3.79 8.87 10.76
CA ARG A 216 2.65 7.94 10.68
C ARG A 216 1.91 7.92 12.03
N LEU A 217 0.63 7.53 12.03
CA LEU A 217 -0.30 7.66 13.18
C LEU A 217 0.33 7.35 14.56
N PRO A 218 -0.12 8.03 15.62
CA PRO A 218 -0.07 7.46 16.96
C PRO A 218 -0.89 6.16 16.98
N HIS A 219 -0.21 5.06 17.28
CA HIS A 219 -0.82 3.75 17.48
C HIS A 219 -1.52 3.76 18.85
N ASN A 220 -2.82 4.03 18.90
CA ASN A 220 -3.59 3.76 20.12
C ASN A 220 -3.70 2.24 20.28
N GLN A 221 -3.05 1.70 21.30
CA GLN A 221 -2.98 0.28 21.66
C GLN A 221 -4.32 -0.34 22.16
N ASP A 222 -5.47 0.25 21.84
CA ASP A 222 -6.78 -0.25 22.27
C ASP A 222 -7.50 -0.99 21.13
N GLU A 223 -6.89 -2.05 20.59
CA GLU A 223 -7.54 -3.02 19.69
C GLU A 223 -8.63 -3.89 20.38
N GLY A 224 -9.07 -3.54 21.59
CA GLY A 224 -10.10 -4.27 22.35
C GLY A 224 -11.44 -3.55 22.51
N ARG A 225 -11.57 -2.29 22.08
CA ARG A 225 -12.80 -1.52 22.22
C ARG A 225 -13.27 -1.02 20.85
N VAL A 226 -14.06 -1.86 20.19
CA VAL A 226 -15.03 -1.42 19.18
C VAL A 226 -16.09 -0.57 19.90
N VAL A 227 -15.70 0.61 20.35
CA VAL A 227 -16.63 1.71 20.51
C VAL A 227 -16.75 2.25 19.10
N ALA A 228 -17.96 2.26 18.55
CA ALA A 228 -18.32 3.20 17.51
C ALA A 228 -18.05 4.60 18.07
N VAL A 229 -16.78 5.02 18.03
CA VAL A 229 -16.40 6.38 18.35
C VAL A 229 -17.02 7.18 17.23
N ASP A 230 -18.06 7.92 17.59
CA ASP A 230 -18.65 8.91 16.72
C ASP A 230 -17.52 9.83 16.24
N ILE A 231 -17.11 9.64 14.99
CA ILE A 231 -15.98 10.35 14.36
C ILE A 231 -16.26 11.87 14.29
N SER A 232 -17.47 12.30 14.68
CA SER A 232 -17.88 13.71 14.76
C SER A 232 -17.34 14.47 15.99
N HIS A 233 -16.89 13.80 17.05
CA HIS A 233 -16.51 14.48 18.31
C HIS A 233 -15.01 14.53 18.64
N LEU A 234 -14.13 13.92 17.84
CA LEU A 234 -12.70 14.23 17.96
C LEU A 234 -12.43 15.57 17.26
N GLN A 235 -12.05 16.57 18.06
CA GLN A 235 -11.50 17.83 17.56
C GLN A 235 -10.39 17.53 16.52
N PRO A 236 -10.55 17.93 15.23
CA PRO A 236 -9.69 17.45 14.13
C PRO A 236 -8.28 18.08 14.09
N LYS A 237 -7.78 18.69 15.17
CA LYS A 237 -6.57 19.53 15.10
C LYS A 237 -5.29 18.92 15.66
N VAL A 238 -5.35 17.84 16.44
CA VAL A 238 -4.16 17.32 17.14
C VAL A 238 -3.77 15.89 16.73
N LEU A 239 -4.70 15.09 16.19
CA LEU A 239 -4.40 13.68 15.84
C LEU A 239 -3.88 13.46 14.40
N TYR A 240 -4.06 14.45 13.52
CA TYR A 240 -3.68 14.35 12.10
C TYR A 240 -2.29 14.90 11.77
N MET A 241 -1.59 15.49 12.74
CA MET A 241 -0.30 16.17 12.55
C MET A 241 0.85 15.24 12.14
N ASN A 242 0.64 13.92 12.10
CA ASN A 242 1.69 12.95 11.83
C ASN A 242 1.25 11.83 10.85
N TYR A 243 0.26 12.00 9.96
CA TYR A 243 -0.17 10.90 9.08
C TYR A 243 0.23 11.09 7.62
N LEU A 244 0.95 10.11 7.07
CA LEU A 244 1.12 9.96 5.63
C LEU A 244 0.26 8.78 5.13
N PHE A 245 -0.82 9.11 4.42
CA PHE A 245 -1.74 8.15 3.82
C PHE A 245 -1.03 7.31 2.74
N SER A 246 -1.41 6.03 2.62
CA SER A 246 -0.84 5.15 1.59
C SER A 246 -1.13 5.65 0.19
N VAL A 247 -2.28 6.28 -0.06
CA VAL A 247 -2.58 6.92 -1.36
C VAL A 247 -1.51 7.95 -1.75
N ILE A 248 -0.99 8.74 -0.80
CA ILE A 248 0.03 9.75 -1.07
C ILE A 248 1.38 9.09 -1.39
N SER A 249 1.81 8.12 -0.58
CA SER A 249 3.08 7.43 -0.85
C SER A 249 3.07 6.72 -2.21
N HIS A 250 1.93 6.13 -2.57
CA HIS A 250 1.71 5.48 -3.85
C HIS A 250 1.62 6.46 -5.03
N PHE A 251 1.15 7.69 -4.79
CA PHE A 251 1.21 8.78 -5.77
C PHE A 251 2.67 9.09 -6.10
N PHE A 252 3.49 9.42 -5.10
CA PHE A 252 4.90 9.73 -5.33
C PHE A 252 5.67 8.56 -5.96
N ALA A 253 5.37 7.32 -5.55
CA ALA A 253 5.96 6.12 -6.16
C ALA A 253 5.60 5.92 -7.64
N ARG A 254 4.37 6.28 -8.06
CA ARG A 254 3.98 6.27 -9.46
C ARG A 254 4.62 7.41 -10.23
N VAL A 255 4.62 8.61 -9.66
CA VAL A 255 5.22 9.79 -10.29
C VAL A 255 6.71 9.58 -10.52
N SER A 256 7.45 9.01 -9.57
CA SER A 256 8.86 8.69 -9.76
C SER A 256 9.10 7.75 -10.94
N LYS A 257 8.21 6.78 -11.17
CA LYS A 257 8.30 5.88 -12.34
C LYS A 257 7.85 6.57 -13.62
N LEU A 258 6.78 7.37 -13.56
CA LEU A 258 6.23 8.14 -14.68
C LEU A 258 7.26 9.12 -15.26
N MET A 259 8.16 9.66 -14.43
CA MET A 259 9.24 10.53 -14.86
C MET A 259 10.25 9.87 -15.82
N LEU A 260 10.31 8.54 -15.88
CA LEU A 260 11.09 7.82 -16.89
C LEU A 260 10.40 7.79 -18.27
N HIS A 261 9.11 8.08 -18.32
CA HIS A 261 8.26 7.93 -19.50
C HIS A 261 7.52 9.22 -19.87
N PRO A 262 8.23 10.27 -20.38
CA PRO A 262 7.61 11.52 -20.83
C PRO A 262 6.56 11.35 -21.93
N GLU A 263 6.62 10.25 -22.69
CA GLU A 263 5.66 9.86 -23.72
C GLU A 263 4.29 9.45 -23.17
N SER A 264 4.17 9.27 -21.85
CA SER A 264 2.91 8.85 -21.24
C SER A 264 1.84 9.94 -21.39
N PRO A 265 0.60 9.58 -21.80
CA PRO A 265 -0.55 10.50 -21.87
C PRO A 265 -0.82 11.29 -20.58
N VAL A 266 -0.42 10.74 -19.43
CA VAL A 266 -0.70 11.30 -18.10
C VAL A 266 0.43 12.20 -17.60
N PHE A 267 1.60 12.16 -18.25
CA PHE A 267 2.81 12.88 -17.83
C PHE A 267 2.55 14.37 -17.66
N THR A 268 1.98 15.02 -18.68
CA THR A 268 1.72 16.47 -18.68
C THR A 268 0.74 16.88 -17.59
N ALA A 269 -0.33 16.10 -17.37
CA ALA A 269 -1.31 16.38 -16.33
C ALA A 269 -0.69 16.37 -14.92
N VAL A 270 0.14 15.35 -14.64
CA VAL A 270 0.85 15.21 -13.37
C VAL A 270 1.93 16.27 -13.20
N LEU A 271 2.75 16.52 -14.22
CA LEU A 271 3.82 17.52 -14.11
C LEU A 271 3.26 18.93 -13.92
N SER A 272 2.15 19.24 -14.61
CA SER A 272 1.41 20.50 -14.43
C SER A 272 1.02 20.67 -12.97
N PHE A 273 0.45 19.63 -12.35
CA PHE A 273 0.07 19.66 -10.93
C PHE A 273 1.22 19.89 -10.00
N LEU A 274 2.31 19.13 -10.15
CA LEU A 274 3.47 19.29 -9.28
C LEU A 274 3.96 20.74 -9.33
N SER A 275 3.93 21.36 -10.51
CA SER A 275 4.35 22.74 -10.74
C SER A 275 3.35 23.81 -10.23
N LEU A 276 2.10 23.46 -9.90
CA LEU A 276 1.08 24.44 -9.49
C LEU A 276 1.33 25.04 -8.11
N LYS A 277 1.86 24.25 -7.18
CA LYS A 277 2.07 24.66 -5.78
C LYS A 277 3.46 24.26 -5.30
N PRO A 278 4.10 25.08 -4.45
CA PRO A 278 5.40 24.74 -3.87
C PRO A 278 5.32 23.60 -2.84
N VAL A 279 4.11 23.19 -2.44
CA VAL A 279 3.85 22.13 -1.46
C VAL A 279 2.62 21.33 -1.90
N VAL A 280 2.65 20.01 -1.69
CA VAL A 280 1.52 19.12 -1.94
C VAL A 280 0.68 18.96 -0.68
N GLU A 281 -0.63 19.16 -0.80
CA GLU A 281 -1.57 18.89 0.29
C GLU A 281 -1.70 17.38 0.53
N LEU A 282 -1.07 16.86 1.58
CA LEU A 282 -1.06 15.42 1.88
C LEU A 282 -2.39 14.89 2.45
N ASN A 283 -3.33 15.77 2.78
CA ASN A 283 -4.65 15.42 3.32
C ASN A 283 -5.72 15.14 2.25
N ASN A 284 -5.37 15.27 0.97
CA ASN A 284 -6.29 15.11 -0.15
C ASN A 284 -5.67 14.21 -1.22
N VAL A 285 -6.49 13.45 -1.95
CA VAL A 285 -6.01 12.72 -3.14
C VAL A 285 -5.48 13.74 -4.16
N PRO A 286 -4.19 13.66 -4.57
CA PRO A 286 -3.60 14.59 -5.52
C PRO A 286 -4.36 14.61 -6.85
N GLU A 287 -4.71 15.80 -7.33
CA GLU A 287 -5.43 16.05 -8.60
C GLU A 287 -6.69 15.22 -8.86
N LEU A 288 -7.40 14.82 -7.81
CA LEU A 288 -8.58 13.96 -7.93
C LEU A 288 -9.58 14.44 -8.99
N TYR A 289 -10.04 15.69 -8.86
CA TYR A 289 -11.10 16.21 -9.73
C TYR A 289 -10.63 16.43 -11.16
N LYS A 290 -9.44 17.01 -11.33
CA LYS A 290 -8.91 17.35 -12.66
C LYS A 290 -8.67 16.09 -13.49
N MET A 291 -8.12 15.03 -12.89
CA MET A 291 -7.86 13.78 -13.62
C MET A 291 -9.14 12.97 -13.82
N LEU A 292 -10.04 12.95 -12.83
CA LEU A 292 -11.27 12.16 -12.93
C LEU A 292 -12.27 12.76 -13.93
N LEU A 293 -12.35 14.09 -13.96
CA LEU A 293 -13.19 14.90 -14.86
C LEU A 293 -12.35 15.57 -15.95
N SER A 294 -11.32 14.88 -16.44
CA SER A 294 -10.37 15.42 -17.40
C SER A 294 -11.06 16.04 -18.61
N SER A 295 -10.63 17.25 -18.95
CA SER A 295 -11.04 17.98 -20.15
C SER A 295 -10.17 17.64 -21.37
N SER A 296 -9.23 16.70 -21.26
CA SER A 296 -8.34 16.30 -22.34
C SER A 296 -9.13 15.54 -23.42
N ALA A 297 -9.17 16.04 -24.65
CA ALA A 297 -9.89 15.37 -25.74
C ALA A 297 -9.31 13.98 -26.04
N GLU A 298 -7.99 13.82 -25.94
CA GLU A 298 -7.28 12.61 -26.34
C GLU A 298 -6.93 11.67 -25.18
N HIS A 299 -6.74 12.21 -23.96
CA HIS A 299 -6.14 11.46 -22.85
C HIS A 299 -7.03 11.31 -21.61
N HIS A 300 -8.28 11.77 -21.66
CA HIS A 300 -9.20 11.74 -20.52
C HIS A 300 -9.43 10.34 -19.95
N HIS A 301 -9.44 9.31 -20.80
CA HIS A 301 -9.57 7.91 -20.35
C HIS A 301 -8.37 7.49 -19.50
N GLN A 302 -7.14 7.72 -19.97
CA GLN A 302 -5.91 7.34 -19.31
C GLN A 302 -5.70 8.14 -18.01
N GLU A 303 -6.01 9.44 -18.00
CA GLU A 303 -5.93 10.26 -16.79
C GLU A 303 -6.91 9.78 -15.70
N ARG A 304 -8.15 9.43 -16.09
CA ARG A 304 -9.15 8.90 -15.18
C ARG A 304 -8.77 7.53 -14.65
N GLU A 305 -8.32 6.63 -15.53
CA GLU A 305 -7.85 5.30 -15.15
C GLU A 305 -6.67 5.39 -14.17
N TRP A 306 -5.73 6.31 -14.41
CA TRP A 306 -4.56 6.51 -13.56
C TRP A 306 -4.94 6.90 -12.13
N VAL A 307 -5.82 7.89 -11.96
CA VAL A 307 -6.24 8.34 -10.62
C VAL A 307 -7.10 7.31 -9.90
N LEU A 308 -7.98 6.60 -10.62
CA LEU A 308 -8.79 5.53 -10.05
C LEU A 308 -7.93 4.32 -9.64
N THR A 309 -6.91 3.98 -10.43
CA THR A 309 -5.95 2.93 -10.10
C THR A 309 -5.14 3.31 -8.87
N LEU A 310 -4.70 4.56 -8.77
CA LEU A 310 -4.03 5.09 -7.58
C LEU A 310 -4.89 4.93 -6.32
N ILE A 311 -6.18 5.28 -6.38
CA ILE A 311 -7.09 5.15 -5.23
C ILE A 311 -7.34 3.67 -4.90
N SER A 312 -7.60 2.85 -5.92
CA SER A 312 -7.85 1.41 -5.74
C SER A 312 -6.67 0.69 -5.09
N GLU A 313 -5.45 1.08 -5.45
CA GLU A 313 -4.23 0.46 -4.90
C GLU A 313 -3.73 1.15 -3.63
N GLY A 314 -4.11 2.40 -3.37
CA GLY A 314 -3.72 3.15 -2.18
C GLY A 314 -4.67 3.02 -0.99
N LEU A 315 -5.88 2.48 -1.19
CA LEU A 315 -6.86 2.24 -0.12
C LEU A 315 -6.52 0.93 0.62
N ILE A 316 -5.70 1.02 1.66
CA ILE A 316 -5.19 -0.15 2.42
C ILE A 316 -5.77 -0.18 3.83
N GLU A 317 -5.77 0.96 4.52
CA GLU A 317 -6.24 1.09 5.90
C GLU A 317 -7.53 1.93 5.96
N PRO A 318 -8.34 1.81 7.03
CA PRO A 318 -9.55 2.62 7.19
C PRO A 318 -9.29 4.13 7.14
N MET A 319 -8.11 4.57 7.58
CA MET A 319 -7.76 5.99 7.54
C MET A 319 -7.50 6.48 6.11
N ASP A 320 -7.04 5.64 5.18
CA ASP A 320 -6.91 5.97 3.76
C ASP A 320 -8.25 6.33 3.11
N TYR A 321 -9.37 5.90 3.68
CA TYR A 321 -10.69 6.32 3.21
C TYR A 321 -10.96 7.80 3.49
N ASN A 322 -10.43 8.35 4.57
CA ASN A 322 -10.69 9.74 4.97
C ASN A 322 -10.10 10.73 3.96
N ILE A 323 -8.94 10.42 3.35
CA ILE A 323 -8.34 11.27 2.32
C ILE A 323 -9.26 11.41 1.08
N LEU A 324 -10.01 10.35 0.77
CA LEU A 324 -10.98 10.34 -0.31
C LEU A 324 -12.26 11.09 0.10
N GLN A 325 -12.66 11.03 1.37
CA GLN A 325 -13.83 11.76 1.88
C GLN A 325 -13.61 13.26 2.08
N ASN A 326 -12.39 13.71 2.39
CA ASN A 326 -12.08 15.11 2.68
C ASN A 326 -12.52 16.07 1.57
N ARG A 327 -12.51 15.62 0.32
CA ARG A 327 -13.11 16.35 -0.81
C ARG A 327 -14.27 15.60 -1.47
N SER A 328 -15.14 14.96 -0.69
CA SER A 328 -16.34 14.28 -1.22
C SER A 328 -16.06 13.31 -2.38
N GLY A 329 -14.86 12.71 -2.42
CA GLY A 329 -14.42 11.86 -3.52
C GLY A 329 -15.33 10.64 -3.70
N VAL A 330 -15.77 10.02 -2.60
CA VAL A 330 -16.73 8.91 -2.67
C VAL A 330 -18.05 9.33 -3.31
N LYS A 331 -18.61 10.49 -2.92
CA LYS A 331 -19.84 11.01 -3.54
C LYS A 331 -19.66 11.21 -5.04
N LEU A 332 -18.51 11.75 -5.44
CA LEU A 332 -18.15 11.93 -6.85
C LEU A 332 -18.10 10.57 -7.59
N LEU A 333 -17.42 9.56 -7.03
CA LEU A 333 -17.38 8.21 -7.62
C LEU A 333 -18.78 7.61 -7.78
N LEU A 334 -19.63 7.70 -6.75
CA LEU A 334 -21.01 7.19 -6.77
C LEU A 334 -21.88 7.94 -7.81
N SER A 335 -21.68 9.25 -7.96
CA SER A 335 -22.41 10.04 -8.97
C SER A 335 -21.97 9.76 -10.40
N LEU A 336 -20.68 9.48 -10.61
CA LEU A 336 -20.12 9.28 -11.96
C LEU A 336 -20.36 7.88 -12.49
N PHE A 337 -20.37 6.87 -11.61
CA PHE A 337 -20.52 5.46 -11.99
C PHE A 337 -21.70 5.16 -12.96
N PRO A 338 -22.94 5.64 -12.72
CA PRO A 338 -24.06 5.35 -13.63
C PRO A 338 -24.06 6.17 -14.93
N THR A 339 -23.15 7.13 -15.08
CA THR A 339 -23.12 8.02 -16.24
C THR A 339 -22.47 7.36 -17.46
N CYS A 340 -22.76 7.89 -18.65
CA CYS A 340 -22.08 7.51 -19.89
C CYS A 340 -20.65 8.05 -20.00
N MET A 341 -20.26 8.98 -19.11
CA MET A 341 -18.93 9.58 -19.12
C MET A 341 -17.84 8.56 -18.75
N VAL A 342 -18.19 7.54 -17.97
CA VAL A 342 -17.25 6.55 -17.41
C VAL A 342 -17.30 5.27 -18.23
N ASP A 343 -16.13 4.83 -18.70
CA ASP A 343 -15.96 3.57 -19.43
C ASP A 343 -15.96 2.35 -18.50
N MET A 344 -15.93 1.16 -19.10
CA MET A 344 -15.94 -0.10 -18.37
C MET A 344 -14.71 -0.27 -17.46
N ALA A 345 -13.54 0.23 -17.89
CA ALA A 345 -12.30 0.16 -17.11
C ALA A 345 -12.41 0.98 -15.83
N ALA A 346 -12.82 2.24 -15.93
CA ALA A 346 -13.04 3.10 -14.79
C ALA A 346 -14.18 2.61 -13.89
N ARG A 347 -15.29 2.08 -14.44
CA ARG A 347 -16.35 1.45 -13.63
C ARG A 347 -15.84 0.26 -12.82
N ARG A 348 -15.01 -0.61 -13.43
CA ARG A 348 -14.35 -1.71 -12.72
C ARG A 348 -13.49 -1.21 -11.57
N LEU A 349 -12.72 -0.14 -11.77
CA LEU A 349 -11.90 0.46 -10.70
C LEU A 349 -12.76 1.06 -9.59
N ILE A 350 -13.84 1.78 -9.92
CA ILE A 350 -14.79 2.31 -8.92
C ILE A 350 -15.38 1.16 -8.08
N LEU A 351 -15.81 0.08 -8.72
CA LEU A 351 -16.33 -1.09 -8.02
C LEU A 351 -15.27 -1.74 -7.12
N ASN A 352 -14.02 -1.86 -7.58
CA ASN A 352 -12.92 -2.36 -6.76
C ASN A 352 -12.64 -1.47 -5.53
N ILE A 353 -12.67 -0.14 -5.70
CA ILE A 353 -12.53 0.83 -4.60
C ILE A 353 -13.65 0.60 -3.58
N LEU A 354 -14.91 0.53 -4.04
CA LEU A 354 -16.06 0.31 -3.15
C LEU A 354 -15.99 -1.04 -2.44
N LYS A 355 -15.61 -2.13 -3.12
CA LYS A 355 -15.44 -3.44 -2.50
C LYS A 355 -14.35 -3.42 -1.43
N THR A 356 -13.24 -2.76 -1.70
CA THR A 356 -12.13 -2.63 -0.74
C THR A 356 -12.54 -1.79 0.46
N ALA A 357 -13.28 -0.69 0.23
CA ALA A 357 -13.82 0.16 1.29
C ALA A 357 -14.81 -0.60 2.18
N VAL A 358 -15.76 -1.32 1.58
CA VAL A 358 -16.79 -2.06 2.32
C VAL A 358 -16.21 -3.23 3.11
N ARG A 359 -15.12 -3.85 2.65
CA ARG A 359 -14.41 -4.91 3.40
C ARG A 359 -13.84 -4.43 4.73
N MET A 360 -13.59 -3.14 4.90
CA MET A 360 -13.16 -2.55 6.17
C MET A 360 -14.41 -2.22 7.01
N PRO A 361 -14.66 -2.86 8.17
CA PRO A 361 -15.93 -2.72 8.89
C PRO A 361 -16.28 -1.28 9.28
N SER A 362 -15.30 -0.50 9.76
CA SER A 362 -15.51 0.91 10.14
C SER A 362 -15.89 1.80 8.96
N VAL A 363 -15.30 1.56 7.79
CA VAL A 363 -15.60 2.29 6.55
C VAL A 363 -16.94 1.82 5.96
N GLY A 364 -17.24 0.53 6.03
CA GLY A 364 -18.55 -0.03 5.65
C GLY A 364 -19.69 0.61 6.43
N HIS A 365 -19.51 0.80 7.74
CA HIS A 365 -20.47 1.51 8.59
C HIS A 365 -20.67 2.96 8.13
N ASP A 366 -19.59 3.70 7.86
CA ASP A 366 -19.69 5.08 7.37
C ASP A 366 -20.40 5.15 5.99
N LEU A 367 -20.05 4.25 5.07
CA LEU A 367 -20.69 4.10 3.77
C LEU A 367 -22.19 3.78 3.88
N PHE A 368 -22.58 3.00 4.88
CA PHE A 368 -23.99 2.64 5.11
C PHE A 368 -24.81 3.87 5.53
N TYR A 369 -24.34 4.65 6.51
CA TYR A 369 -25.12 5.75 7.08
C TYR A 369 -24.91 7.09 6.39
N ARG A 370 -23.66 7.47 6.07
CA ARG A 370 -23.37 8.81 5.50
C ARG A 370 -23.59 8.85 4.01
N MET A 371 -23.18 7.80 3.30
CA MET A 371 -23.30 7.73 1.84
C MET A 371 -24.57 7.00 1.37
N SER A 372 -25.34 6.42 2.29
CA SER A 372 -26.53 5.61 1.97
C SER A 372 -26.26 4.57 0.87
N LEU A 373 -25.09 3.91 0.94
CA LEU A 373 -24.59 3.05 -0.13
C LEU A 373 -25.60 1.94 -0.50
N HIS A 374 -26.30 1.39 0.49
CA HIS A 374 -27.34 0.39 0.29
C HIS A 374 -28.49 0.89 -0.61
N SER A 375 -28.96 2.13 -0.39
CA SER A 375 -29.98 2.77 -1.22
C SER A 375 -29.45 3.12 -2.61
N TRP A 376 -28.21 3.60 -2.70
CA TRP A 376 -27.58 3.92 -3.99
C TRP A 376 -27.44 2.65 -4.86
N ILE A 377 -26.97 1.52 -4.30
CA ILE A 377 -26.87 0.26 -5.03
C ILE A 377 -28.25 -0.16 -5.56
N ALA A 378 -29.27 -0.14 -4.70
CA ALA A 378 -30.64 -0.50 -5.09
C ALA A 378 -31.24 0.43 -6.17
N SER A 379 -30.76 1.67 -6.27
CA SER A 379 -31.18 2.61 -7.31
C SER A 379 -30.45 2.41 -8.64
N VAL A 380 -29.17 2.00 -8.59
CA VAL A 380 -28.31 1.93 -9.78
C VAL A 380 -28.36 0.56 -10.46
N ILE A 381 -28.71 -0.50 -9.74
CA ILE A 381 -28.64 -1.88 -10.23
C ILE A 381 -29.53 -2.15 -11.47
N ASP A 382 -30.64 -1.42 -11.60
CA ASP A 382 -31.58 -1.51 -12.72
C ASP A 382 -31.17 -0.66 -13.94
N ASN A 383 -30.05 0.08 -13.85
CA ASN A 383 -29.58 0.90 -14.96
C ASN A 383 -29.29 0.02 -16.18
N ARG A 384 -29.86 0.41 -17.33
CA ARG A 384 -29.72 -0.29 -18.62
C ARG A 384 -28.29 -0.24 -19.16
N LEU A 385 -27.49 0.73 -18.73
CA LEU A 385 -26.09 0.87 -19.13
C LEU A 385 -25.15 -0.13 -18.45
N LEU A 386 -25.62 -0.86 -17.43
CA LEU A 386 -24.81 -1.81 -16.68
C LEU A 386 -24.88 -3.20 -17.29
N THR A 387 -23.70 -3.81 -17.44
CA THR A 387 -23.54 -5.21 -17.81
C THR A 387 -23.98 -6.12 -16.66
N GLY A 388 -24.33 -7.37 -17.00
CA GLY A 388 -24.66 -8.36 -15.97
C GLY A 388 -23.49 -8.66 -15.02
N TRP A 389 -22.23 -8.43 -15.42
CA TRP A 389 -21.07 -8.58 -14.53
C TRP A 389 -21.03 -7.47 -13.47
N GLU A 390 -21.22 -6.21 -13.87
CA GLU A 390 -21.27 -5.07 -12.93
C GLU A 390 -22.41 -5.22 -11.92
N ARG A 391 -23.58 -5.70 -12.37
CA ARG A 391 -24.71 -6.00 -11.49
C ARG A 391 -24.35 -7.06 -10.45
N CYS A 392 -23.73 -8.16 -10.87
CA CYS A 392 -23.28 -9.21 -9.93
C CYS A 392 -22.22 -8.68 -8.95
N TYR A 393 -21.31 -7.82 -9.42
CA TYR A 393 -20.29 -7.24 -8.56
C TYR A 393 -20.88 -6.25 -7.54
N LEU A 394 -21.85 -5.43 -7.94
CA LEU A 394 -22.64 -4.60 -7.02
C LEU A 394 -23.39 -5.45 -5.98
N GLY A 395 -23.94 -6.60 -6.40
CA GLY A 395 -24.53 -7.59 -5.49
C GLY A 395 -23.54 -8.11 -4.45
N GLN A 396 -22.30 -8.39 -4.84
CA GLN A 396 -21.23 -8.76 -3.90
C GLN A 396 -20.88 -7.63 -2.93
N ILE A 397 -20.77 -6.38 -3.40
CA ILE A 397 -20.51 -5.24 -2.52
C ILE A 397 -21.66 -5.09 -1.51
N TYR A 398 -22.90 -5.22 -1.98
CA TYR A 398 -24.09 -5.14 -1.15
C TYR A 398 -24.11 -6.23 -0.07
N SER A 399 -23.80 -7.48 -0.42
CA SER A 399 -23.78 -8.59 0.55
C SER A 399 -22.73 -8.40 1.65
N ILE A 400 -21.53 -7.91 1.30
CA ILE A 400 -20.48 -7.60 2.29
C ILE A 400 -20.91 -6.42 3.17
N LEU A 401 -21.53 -5.38 2.58
CA LEU A 401 -21.98 -4.19 3.31
C LEU A 401 -22.99 -4.53 4.40
N ILE A 402 -24.01 -5.31 4.07
CA ILE A 402 -25.08 -5.66 5.00
C ILE A 402 -24.58 -6.58 6.11
N ASP A 403 -23.66 -7.50 5.81
CA ASP A 403 -23.12 -8.40 6.82
C ASP A 403 -22.19 -7.67 7.80
N ASN A 404 -21.37 -6.74 7.30
CA ASN A 404 -20.55 -5.88 8.15
C ASN A 404 -21.41 -5.00 9.08
N GLU A 405 -22.45 -4.36 8.55
CA GLU A 405 -23.36 -3.54 9.37
C GLU A 405 -24.13 -4.37 10.39
N ARG A 406 -24.53 -5.60 10.01
CA ARG A 406 -25.16 -6.56 10.91
C ARG A 406 -24.22 -6.95 12.06
N GLU A 407 -22.96 -7.31 11.77
CA GLU A 407 -22.00 -7.68 12.81
C GLU A 407 -21.65 -6.51 13.73
N ILE A 408 -21.54 -5.29 13.22
CA ILE A 408 -21.37 -4.07 14.03
C ILE A 408 -22.58 -3.84 14.93
N SER A 409 -23.80 -3.97 14.39
CA SER A 409 -25.04 -3.88 15.16
C SER A 409 -25.10 -4.93 16.29
N ARG A 410 -24.61 -6.15 16.05
CA ARG A 410 -24.57 -7.24 17.04
C ARG A 410 -23.57 -7.01 18.17
N HIS A 411 -22.44 -6.39 17.87
CA HIS A 411 -21.37 -6.10 18.84
C HIS A 411 -21.48 -4.72 19.49
N SER A 412 -22.42 -3.88 19.04
CA SER A 412 -22.70 -2.58 19.63
C SER A 412 -23.15 -2.70 21.10
N SER A 413 -22.69 -1.76 21.95
CA SER A 413 -23.10 -1.67 23.36
C SER A 413 -24.62 -1.57 23.49
N THR A 414 -25.17 -2.17 24.55
CA THR A 414 -26.61 -2.11 24.87
C THR A 414 -27.14 -0.70 25.14
N ASP A 415 -26.23 0.26 25.38
CA ASP A 415 -26.54 1.68 25.58
C ASP A 415 -26.86 2.40 24.26
N ASN A 416 -26.52 1.81 23.11
CA ASN A 416 -26.91 2.37 21.82
C ASN A 416 -28.44 2.32 21.65
N PRO A 417 -29.07 3.36 21.10
CA PRO A 417 -30.53 3.40 20.97
C PRO A 417 -31.07 2.20 20.18
N LYS A 418 -32.06 1.50 20.74
CA LYS A 418 -32.70 0.31 20.11
C LYS A 418 -33.24 0.56 18.70
N TYR A 419 -33.47 1.82 18.31
CA TYR A 419 -33.94 2.13 16.97
C TYR A 419 -32.84 2.01 15.90
N ARG A 420 -31.54 2.17 16.23
CA ARG A 420 -30.46 2.17 15.23
C ARG A 420 -30.40 0.87 14.43
N TYR A 421 -30.28 -0.28 15.10
CA TYR A 421 -30.25 -1.58 14.42
C TYR A 421 -31.59 -1.93 13.74
N LYS A 422 -32.71 -1.40 14.24
CA LYS A 422 -34.03 -1.60 13.61
C LYS A 422 -34.11 -0.83 12.29
N VAL A 423 -33.71 0.43 12.27
CA VAL A 423 -33.66 1.26 11.06
C VAL A 423 -32.74 0.60 10.03
N ALA A 424 -31.53 0.20 10.41
CA ALA A 424 -30.61 -0.49 9.52
C ALA A 424 -31.23 -1.77 8.93
N SER A 425 -31.79 -2.64 9.78
CA SER A 425 -32.43 -3.88 9.34
C SER A 425 -33.64 -3.63 8.42
N THR A 426 -34.48 -2.65 8.72
CA THR A 426 -35.64 -2.30 7.88
C THR A 426 -35.20 -1.71 6.54
N CYS A 427 -34.24 -0.78 6.53
CA CYS A 427 -33.65 -0.22 5.31
C CYS A 427 -33.06 -1.32 4.42
N THR A 428 -32.26 -2.23 5.01
CA THR A 428 -31.69 -3.37 4.29
C THR A 428 -32.75 -4.28 3.69
N ARG A 429 -33.85 -4.56 4.40
CA ARG A 429 -34.96 -5.36 3.86
C ARG A 429 -35.61 -4.71 2.64
N ILE A 430 -35.83 -3.40 2.68
CA ILE A 430 -36.42 -2.65 1.56
C ILE A 430 -35.47 -2.65 0.35
N THR A 431 -34.20 -2.30 0.56
CA THR A 431 -33.23 -2.23 -0.55
C THR A 431 -32.88 -3.61 -1.10
N ALA A 432 -32.90 -4.65 -0.27
CA ALA A 432 -32.61 -6.01 -0.69
C ALA A 432 -33.64 -6.56 -1.66
N GLN A 433 -34.92 -6.21 -1.54
CA GLN A 433 -35.95 -6.65 -2.48
C GLN A 433 -35.60 -6.28 -3.93
N LYS A 434 -35.14 -5.04 -4.15
CA LYS A 434 -34.68 -4.59 -5.47
C LYS A 434 -33.43 -5.33 -5.93
N VAL A 435 -32.44 -5.45 -5.05
CA VAL A 435 -31.17 -6.11 -5.39
C VAL A 435 -31.39 -7.59 -5.72
N LEU A 436 -32.23 -8.29 -4.97
CA LEU A 436 -32.59 -9.69 -5.21
C LEU A 436 -33.32 -9.86 -6.54
N ALA A 437 -34.33 -9.03 -6.84
CA ALA A 437 -35.03 -9.08 -8.13
C ALA A 437 -34.07 -8.90 -9.32
N ALA A 438 -33.11 -7.98 -9.21
CA ALA A 438 -32.08 -7.79 -10.22
C ALA A 438 -31.12 -8.99 -10.34
N MET A 439 -30.80 -9.68 -9.24
CA MET A 439 -29.98 -10.89 -9.26
C MET A 439 -30.73 -12.11 -9.82
N GLU A 440 -32.03 -12.26 -9.52
CA GLU A 440 -32.88 -13.34 -10.05
C GLU A 440 -32.99 -13.29 -11.57
N SER A 441 -33.02 -12.08 -12.16
CA SER A 441 -32.96 -11.89 -13.61
C SER A 441 -31.65 -12.39 -14.25
N LEU A 442 -30.62 -12.64 -13.44
CA LEU A 442 -29.29 -13.12 -13.84
C LEU A 442 -29.02 -14.55 -13.31
N SER A 443 -30.07 -15.33 -13.08
CA SER A 443 -30.00 -16.70 -12.50
C SER A 443 -29.09 -17.68 -13.22
N SER A 444 -28.73 -17.41 -14.49
CA SER A 444 -27.75 -18.20 -15.25
C SER A 444 -26.30 -18.08 -14.75
N LYS A 445 -25.99 -17.09 -13.89
CA LYS A 445 -24.65 -16.86 -13.35
C LYS A 445 -24.52 -17.38 -11.93
N GLU A 446 -23.51 -18.21 -11.69
CA GLU A 446 -23.21 -18.76 -10.35
C GLU A 446 -23.00 -17.68 -9.29
N THR A 447 -22.24 -16.63 -9.63
CA THR A 447 -22.00 -15.48 -8.74
C THR A 447 -23.28 -14.75 -8.32
N ALA A 448 -24.32 -14.73 -9.16
CA ALA A 448 -25.61 -14.16 -8.79
C ALA A 448 -26.31 -15.05 -7.75
N GLY A 449 -26.26 -16.38 -7.92
CA GLY A 449 -26.80 -17.34 -6.95
C GLY A 449 -26.08 -17.31 -5.60
N GLU A 450 -24.76 -17.14 -5.57
CA GLU A 450 -24.00 -16.91 -4.33
C GLU A 450 -24.42 -15.61 -3.62
N ASN A 451 -24.56 -14.52 -4.37
CA ASN A 451 -25.00 -13.24 -3.83
C ASN A 451 -26.41 -13.34 -3.21
N VAL A 452 -27.35 -13.98 -3.90
CA VAL A 452 -28.72 -14.19 -3.40
C VAL A 452 -28.69 -14.95 -2.08
N ARG A 453 -27.93 -16.05 -1.99
CA ARG A 453 -27.78 -16.82 -0.76
C ARG A 453 -27.17 -16.00 0.38
N ALA A 454 -26.11 -15.25 0.10
CA ALA A 454 -25.44 -14.40 1.09
C ALA A 454 -26.38 -13.29 1.61
N ILE A 455 -27.11 -12.63 0.70
CA ILE A 455 -28.06 -11.56 1.04
C ILE A 455 -29.21 -12.10 1.89
N GLN A 456 -29.82 -13.21 1.48
CA GLN A 456 -30.91 -13.83 2.22
C GLN A 456 -30.46 -14.28 3.63
N SER A 457 -29.29 -14.91 3.73
CA SER A 457 -28.68 -15.30 5.00
C SER A 457 -28.48 -14.11 5.95
N ALA A 458 -27.97 -12.98 5.45
CA ALA A 458 -27.77 -11.78 6.25
C ALA A 458 -29.09 -11.14 6.72
N ILE A 459 -30.15 -11.20 5.90
CA ILE A 459 -31.48 -10.67 6.25
C ILE A 459 -32.16 -11.51 7.33
N ASP A 460 -32.10 -12.84 7.21
CA ASP A 460 -32.76 -13.77 8.13
C ASP A 460 -32.04 -13.89 9.48
N ALA A 461 -30.76 -13.53 9.51
CA ALA A 461 -29.96 -13.58 10.71
C ALA A 461 -30.33 -12.47 11.73
N LYS A 462 -29.87 -12.64 12.99
CA LYS A 462 -30.22 -11.72 14.10
C LYS A 462 -29.39 -10.44 14.10
N TRP A 463 -30.03 -9.29 13.88
CA TRP A 463 -29.41 -7.95 13.91
C TRP A 463 -29.29 -7.32 15.30
N ARG A 464 -30.07 -7.80 16.28
CA ARG A 464 -30.09 -7.24 17.64
C ARG A 464 -28.75 -7.44 18.37
N PRO A 465 -28.32 -6.48 19.22
CA PRO A 465 -27.12 -6.62 20.04
C PRO A 465 -27.13 -7.90 20.89
N LYS A 466 -25.95 -8.52 21.06
CA LYS A 466 -25.78 -9.66 21.99
C LYS A 466 -26.06 -9.16 23.42
N ARG A 467 -27.00 -9.80 24.13
CA ARG A 467 -27.18 -9.54 25.57
C ARG A 467 -25.90 -9.96 26.29
N LYS A 468 -25.24 -9.04 27.00
CA LYS A 468 -24.19 -9.43 27.96
C LYS A 468 -24.84 -10.34 28.99
N LYS A 469 -24.35 -11.57 29.16
CA LYS A 469 -24.74 -12.39 30.31
C LYS A 469 -24.30 -11.61 31.56
N PRO A 470 -25.17 -11.43 32.57
CA PRO A 470 -24.71 -10.91 33.85
C PRO A 470 -23.62 -11.87 34.37
N LEU A 471 -22.49 -11.30 34.78
CA LEU A 471 -21.42 -12.00 35.49
C LEU A 471 -21.91 -12.41 36.88
#